data_AF-A0AAD4T5N6-F1
#
_entry.id   AF-A0AAD4T5N6-F1
#
_cell.length_a   1.000
_cell.length_b   1.000
_cell.length_c   1.000
_cell.angle_alpha   90.00
_cell.angle_beta   90.00
_cell.angle_gamma   90.00
#
_symmetry.space_group_name_H-M   'P 1'
#
loop_
_entity.id
_entity.type
_entity.pdbx_description
1 polymer ?
#
loop_
_entity_poly.entity_id
_entity_poly.type
_entity_poly.pdbx_seq_one_letter_code
_entity_poly.pdbx_strand_id
1 'polypeptide(L)'
;MKLNTTHVVGFLKTVTNIQLLQRFGEQSCRMREITIENLRGTTMKIALWGSATNQVGNDPIHYDSITRPVLVAGCSTFVKNYQGRITLSSTNAT
;
A
#
# COMPACT_ATOMS: atom_id res chain seq x y z
N MET A 1 -20.42 -7.99 -10.42
CA MET A 1 -19.28 -7.08 -10.67
C MET A 1 -18.00 -7.90 -10.50
N LYS A 2 -17.24 -8.15 -11.58
CA LYS A 2 -16.00 -8.94 -11.51
C LYS A 2 -14.86 -8.00 -11.11
N LEU A 3 -14.24 -8.25 -9.96
CA LEU A 3 -13.05 -7.52 -9.53
C LEU A 3 -11.86 -8.07 -10.34
N ASN A 4 -11.16 -7.20 -11.06
CA ASN A 4 -9.89 -7.56 -11.67
C ASN A 4 -8.80 -7.43 -10.62
N THR A 5 -8.17 -8.54 -10.28
CA THR A 5 -7.05 -8.60 -9.33
C THR A 5 -5.77 -8.23 -10.07
N THR A 6 -5.06 -7.22 -9.57
CA THR A 6 -3.72 -6.84 -10.05
C THR A 6 -2.72 -7.18 -8.95
N HIS A 7 -1.66 -7.89 -9.31
CA HIS A 7 -0.54 -8.17 -8.40
C HIS A 7 0.61 -7.23 -8.72
N VAL A 8 1.18 -6.60 -7.70
CA VAL A 8 2.36 -5.76 -7.83
C VAL A 8 3.45 -6.23 -6.87
N VAL A 9 4.70 -6.15 -7.34
CA VAL A 9 5.88 -6.58 -6.59
C VAL A 9 6.93 -5.49 -6.67
N GLY A 10 7.53 -5.17 -5.53
CA GLY A 10 8.64 -4.24 -5.44
C GLY A 10 9.33 -4.28 -4.08
N PHE A 11 10.46 -3.61 -3.97
CA PHE A 11 11.14 -3.41 -2.70
C PHE A 11 10.40 -2.37 -1.90
N LEU A 12 10.08 -2.67 -0.65
CA LEU A 12 9.47 -1.70 0.24
C LEU A 12 10.46 -0.57 0.52
N LYS A 13 10.05 0.67 0.27
CA LYS A 13 10.88 1.88 0.38
C LYS A 13 10.50 2.74 1.56
N THR A 14 9.21 2.98 1.74
CA THR A 14 8.69 3.80 2.86
C THR A 14 7.39 3.23 3.37
N VAL A 15 7.13 3.40 4.66
CA VAL A 15 5.87 3.02 5.31
C VAL A 15 5.47 4.19 6.20
N THR A 16 4.27 4.73 6.00
CA THR A 16 3.76 5.83 6.86
C THR A 16 3.18 5.27 8.15
N ASN A 17 3.08 6.11 9.18
CA ASN A 17 2.29 5.78 10.37
C ASN A 17 0.82 5.51 10.00
N ILE A 18 0.14 4.74 10.85
CA ILE A 18 -1.30 4.49 10.72
C ILE A 18 -2.05 5.77 11.07
N GLN A 19 -2.93 6.17 10.17
CA GLN A 19 -3.85 7.30 10.31
C GLN A 19 -5.27 6.78 10.56
N LEU A 20 -6.02 7.49 11.39
CA LEU A 20 -7.44 7.24 11.60
C LEU A 20 -8.23 8.30 10.83
N LEU A 21 -8.93 7.88 9.78
CA LEU A 21 -9.74 8.75 8.92
C LEU A 21 -11.22 8.58 9.28
N GLN A 22 -11.93 9.68 9.53
CA GLN A 22 -13.38 9.66 9.71
C GLN A 22 -14.07 9.61 8.35
N ARG A 23 -14.97 8.63 8.18
CA ARG A 23 -15.91 8.57 7.06
C ARG A 23 -17.19 9.29 7.46
N PHE A 24 -17.94 9.80 6.48
CA PHE A 24 -19.24 10.43 6.72
C PHE A 24 -20.16 9.44 7.45
N GLY A 25 -20.71 9.83 8.60
CA GLY A 25 -21.56 8.97 9.45
C GLY A 25 -20.82 8.15 10.51
N GLU A 26 -19.96 8.80 11.31
CA GLU A 26 -19.28 8.28 12.52
C GLU A 26 -18.35 7.07 12.37
N GLN A 27 -18.27 6.45 11.20
CA GLN A 27 -17.41 5.29 10.99
C GLN A 27 -15.96 5.74 10.73
N SER A 28 -15.06 5.44 11.66
CA SER A 28 -13.62 5.65 11.44
C SER A 28 -12.98 4.48 10.70
N CYS A 29 -11.98 4.76 9.87
CA CYS A 29 -11.23 3.78 9.10
C CYS A 29 -9.74 3.99 9.33
N ARG A 30 -9.01 2.92 9.62
CA ARG A 30 -7.55 2.93 9.70
C ARG A 30 -6.96 2.87 8.30
N MET A 31 -5.96 3.70 8.03
CA MET A 31 -5.27 3.78 6.75
C MET A 31 -3.78 4.00 6.96
N ARG A 32 -2.95 3.43 6.09
CA ARG A 32 -1.56 3.86 5.94
C ARG A 32 -1.12 3.71 4.50
N GLU A 33 -0.12 4.47 4.09
CA GLU A 33 0.51 4.32 2.78
C GLU A 33 1.83 3.55 2.90
N ILE A 34 2.08 2.69 1.92
CA ILE A 34 3.39 2.14 1.65
C ILE A 34 3.86 2.56 0.27
N THR A 35 5.17 2.74 0.12
CA THR A 35 5.80 2.95 -1.19
C THR A 35 6.65 1.74 -1.50
N ILE A 36 6.43 1.14 -2.67
CA ILE A 36 7.32 0.12 -3.24
C ILE A 36 8.11 0.70 -4.41
N GLU A 37 9.29 0.15 -4.66
CA GLU A 37 10.17 0.52 -5.76
C GLU A 37 10.54 -0.72 -6.58
N ASN A 38 10.52 -0.60 -7.91
CA ASN A 38 10.98 -1.68 -8.80
C ASN A 38 12.49 -1.58 -9.09
N LEU A 39 13.05 -2.56 -9.81
CA LEU A 39 14.47 -2.59 -10.19
C LEU A 39 14.94 -1.40 -11.03
N ARG A 40 14.01 -0.63 -11.63
CA ARG A 40 14.31 0.58 -12.42
C ARG A 40 14.24 1.86 -11.59
N GLY A 41 14.03 1.77 -10.27
CA GLY A 41 13.83 2.92 -9.39
C GLY A 41 12.45 3.58 -9.52
N THR A 42 11.52 2.98 -10.28
CA THR A 42 10.14 3.50 -10.37
C THR A 42 9.39 3.16 -9.09
N THR A 43 8.70 4.14 -8.52
CA THR A 43 7.98 3.98 -7.26
C THR A 43 6.47 3.92 -7.46
N MET A 44 5.79 3.20 -6.58
CA MET A 44 4.33 3.12 -6.52
C MET A 44 3.87 3.25 -5.07
N LYS A 45 2.83 4.06 -4.85
CA LYS A 45 2.13 4.18 -3.57
C LYS A 45 0.94 3.23 -3.50
N ILE A 46 0.82 2.53 -2.38
CA ILE A 46 -0.27 1.61 -2.10
C ILE A 46 -0.91 2.00 -0.77
N ALA A 47 -2.22 2.20 -0.78
CA ALA A 47 -3.00 2.47 0.42
C ALA A 47 -3.49 1.15 1.03
N LEU A 48 -3.11 0.91 2.29
CA LEU A 48 -3.58 -0.19 3.11
C LEU A 48 -4.69 0.31 4.02
N TRP A 49 -5.77 -0.47 4.15
CA TRP A 49 -6.95 -0.12 4.91
C TRP A 49 -7.32 -1.20 5.92
N GLY A 50 -7.96 -0.80 7.02
CA GLY A 50 -8.47 -1.74 8.02
C GLY A 50 -7.38 -2.61 8.64
N SER A 51 -7.57 -3.93 8.65
CA SER A 51 -6.61 -4.89 9.22
C SER A 51 -5.28 -4.95 8.46
N ALA A 52 -5.27 -4.66 7.16
CA ALA A 52 -4.05 -4.66 6.34
C ALA A 52 -3.02 -3.63 6.82
N THR A 53 -3.44 -2.59 7.54
CA THR A 53 -2.54 -1.57 8.09
C THR A 53 -1.50 -2.13 9.08
N ASN A 54 -1.80 -3.25 9.74
CA ASN A 54 -0.91 -3.88 10.71
C ASN A 54 0.00 -4.96 10.09
N GLN A 55 -0.19 -5.33 8.82
CA GLN A 55 0.60 -6.38 8.18
C GLN A 55 2.03 -5.94 7.84
N VAL A 56 2.29 -4.62 7.84
CA VAL A 56 3.60 -4.05 7.59
C VAL A 56 4.12 -3.45 8.90
N GLY A 57 5.31 -3.87 9.34
CA GLY A 57 5.96 -3.34 10.54
C GLY A 57 6.27 -1.84 10.44
N ASN A 58 6.46 -1.19 11.58
CA ASN A 58 6.96 0.20 11.66
C ASN A 58 8.48 0.28 11.65
N ASP A 59 9.16 -0.86 11.49
CA ASP A 59 10.61 -0.93 11.60
C ASP A 59 11.28 -0.06 10.53
N PRO A 60 12.37 0.62 10.88
CA PRO A 60 13.12 1.43 9.92
C PRO A 60 13.60 0.55 8.77
N ILE A 61 13.23 0.92 7.55
CA ILE A 61 13.64 0.21 6.34
C ILE A 61 15.06 0.65 6.01
N HIS A 62 16.01 -0.25 6.24
CA HIS A 62 17.39 -0.04 5.83
C HIS A 62 17.57 -0.28 4.33
N TYR A 63 17.57 0.82 3.57
CA TYR A 63 17.76 0.83 2.12
C TYR A 63 19.08 0.17 1.66
N ASP A 64 20.13 0.24 2.49
CA ASP A 64 21.46 -0.33 2.23
C ASP A 64 21.68 -1.72 2.84
N SER A 65 20.66 -2.33 3.45
CA SER A 65 20.78 -3.72 3.90
C SER A 65 20.74 -4.68 2.71
N ILE A 66 21.58 -5.73 2.75
CA ILE A 66 21.64 -6.79 1.74
C ILE A 66 20.27 -7.47 1.54
N THR A 67 19.41 -7.39 2.55
CA THR A 67 18.04 -7.91 2.57
C THR A 67 17.01 -6.79 2.49
N ARG A 68 16.88 -6.15 1.32
CA ARG A 68 15.76 -5.23 1.08
C ARG A 68 14.44 -6.03 1.16
N PRO A 69 13.50 -5.65 2.04
CA PRO A 69 12.23 -6.38 2.16
C PRO A 69 11.46 -6.31 0.85
N VAL A 70 11.26 -7.48 0.23
CA VAL A 70 10.41 -7.63 -0.97
C VAL A 70 8.97 -7.67 -0.50
N LEU A 71 8.15 -6.77 -1.03
CA LEU A 71 6.73 -6.71 -0.73
C LEU A 71 5.91 -7.12 -1.95
N VAL A 72 5.06 -8.12 -1.76
CA VAL A 72 4.07 -8.57 -2.74
C VAL A 72 2.72 -8.06 -2.26
N ALA A 73 2.14 -7.12 -2.99
CA ALA A 73 0.80 -6.63 -2.71
C ALA A 73 -0.18 -7.20 -3.74
N GLY A 74 -1.16 -7.96 -3.26
CA GLY A 74 -2.37 -8.25 -4.01
C GLY A 74 -3.28 -7.03 -3.93
N CYS A 75 -3.59 -6.41 -5.06
CA CYS A 75 -4.56 -5.32 -5.10
C CYS A 75 -5.77 -5.79 -5.91
N SER A 76 -6.91 -6.00 -5.25
CA SER A 76 -8.20 -6.10 -5.95
C SER A 76 -8.59 -4.69 -6.40
N THR A 77 -8.15 -4.29 -7.59
CA THR A 77 -8.01 -2.87 -7.92
C THR A 77 -9.32 -2.19 -8.32
N PHE A 78 -9.67 -1.11 -7.62
CA PHE A 78 -10.09 0.13 -8.26
C PHE A 78 -8.82 0.94 -8.56
N VAL A 79 -8.38 0.98 -9.82
CA VAL A 79 -7.29 1.86 -10.23
C VAL A 79 -7.81 3.29 -10.18
N LYS A 80 -7.31 4.10 -9.26
CA LYS A 80 -7.60 5.54 -9.22
C LYS A 80 -6.39 6.30 -9.72
N ASN A 81 -6.57 7.02 -10.83
CA ASN A 81 -5.63 8.05 -11.24
C ASN A 81 -5.95 9.31 -10.43
N TYR A 82 -5.11 9.62 -9.45
CA TYR A 82 -5.20 10.86 -8.69
C TYR A 82 -4.03 11.74 -9.09
N GLN A 83 -4.31 12.90 -9.71
CA GLN A 83 -3.31 13.89 -10.12
C GLN A 83 -2.16 13.32 -10.98
N GLY A 84 -2.45 12.38 -11.88
CA GLY A 84 -1.45 11.78 -12.78
C GLY A 84 -0.58 10.69 -12.16
N ARG A 85 -0.82 10.30 -10.90
CA ARG A 85 -0.13 9.19 -10.24
C ARG A 85 -1.04 7.98 -10.15
N ILE A 86 -0.53 6.82 -10.56
CA ILE A 86 -1.23 5.54 -10.43
C ILE A 86 -1.19 5.15 -8.95
N THR A 87 -2.37 5.02 -8.34
CA THR A 87 -2.51 4.56 -6.95
C THR A 87 -3.36 3.29 -6.92
N LEU A 88 -2.90 2.30 -6.16
CA LEU A 88 -3.63 1.06 -5.91
C LEU A 88 -4.15 1.07 -4.47
N SER A 89 -5.40 0.64 -4.30
CA SER A 89 -6.03 0.46 -2.99
C SER A 89 -6.38 -1.00 -2.78
N SER A 90 -5.96 -1.56 -1.65
CA SER A 90 -6.35 -2.91 -1.24
C SER A 90 -7.79 -2.90 -0.69
N THR A 91 -8.50 -4.01 -0.89
CA THR A 91 -9.86 -4.23 -0.35
C THR A 91 -9.79 -5.27 0.77
N ASN A 92 -10.85 -5.39 1.58
CA ASN A 92 -10.93 -6.36 2.68
C ASN A 92 -10.82 -7.85 2.25
N ALA A 93 -10.76 -8.14 0.95
CA ALA A 93 -10.60 -9.48 0.39
C ALA A 93 -9.13 -9.85 0.10
N THR A 94 -8.17 -9.13 0.69
CA THR A 94 -6.74 -9.38 0.52
C THR A 94 -6.15 -10.03 1.76
#